data_AF-C6LA19-F1
#
_entry.id   AF-C6LA19-F1
#
_cell.length_a   1.000
_cell.length_b   1.000
_cell.length_c   1.000
_cell.angle_alpha   90.00
_cell.angle_beta   90.00
_cell.angle_gamma   90.00
#
_symmetry.space_group_name_H-M   'P 1'
#
loop_
_entity.id
_entity.type
_entity.pdbx_description
1 polymer ?
#
loop_
_entity_poly.entity_id
_entity_poly.type
_entity_poly.pdbx_seq_one_letter_code
_entity_poly.pdbx_strand_id
1 'polypeptide(L)'
;MIWDEADGSAEEKYEKCLGLYRYLQEDGYAHKREQLYLMVHQGMSGKFVKTFFKDDSNISSTDLDMMRCMALLMGEDFVLENFYRKEFTPAEAKQIFGERMAEEAAGKLPELRELIREREHLQETFDLQMKFLKKEREETGKHYQELLEREQENRRLEQELLRARMEQENAALASEKEQVQSENMRLNESLQQIQEERRQLLQMCSELKRQLRESRCGQDNMPPERRYGILQQWLRANQCRREKKQKNDFVKQVISNPAFSKEQLEVILRMVQEGMPLERLEQICVPELAAENMSLLAEYFRRYGDDEEYMNKGTEEKNNG
;
A
#
# COMPACT_ATOMS: atom_id res chain seq x y z
N MET A 1 -4.37 -49.50 54.43
CA MET A 1 -5.67 -49.66 53.74
C MET A 1 -6.80 -48.70 54.16
N ILE A 2 -6.78 -47.96 55.29
CA ILE A 2 -7.78 -46.88 55.50
C ILE A 2 -7.31 -45.55 54.88
N TRP A 3 -5.99 -45.35 54.84
CA TRP A 3 -5.34 -44.08 54.54
C TRP A 3 -4.60 -44.05 53.19
N ASP A 4 -4.52 -45.22 52.53
CA ASP A 4 -3.90 -45.39 51.21
C ASP A 4 -4.93 -45.25 50.07
N GLU A 5 -6.21 -45.13 50.41
CA GLU A 5 -7.31 -44.86 49.46
C GLU A 5 -7.49 -43.34 49.36
N ALA A 6 -7.18 -42.77 48.18
CA ALA A 6 -7.12 -41.33 47.95
C ALA A 6 -8.47 -40.59 48.17
N ASP A 7 -9.60 -41.30 48.22
CA ASP A 7 -10.92 -40.72 47.94
C ASP A 7 -11.98 -40.93 49.05
N GLY A 8 -11.57 -40.98 50.32
CA GLY A 8 -12.52 -41.00 51.44
C GLY A 8 -12.68 -39.63 52.12
N SER A 9 -13.92 -39.19 52.36
CA SER A 9 -14.17 -38.00 53.21
C SER A 9 -13.65 -38.23 54.64
N ALA A 10 -13.43 -37.16 55.41
CA ALA A 10 -12.97 -37.29 56.79
C ALA A 10 -13.97 -38.10 57.63
N GLU A 11 -15.27 -37.92 57.36
CA GLU A 11 -16.37 -38.66 57.96
C GLU A 11 -16.30 -40.16 57.61
N GLU A 12 -16.08 -40.51 56.35
CA GLU A 12 -15.95 -41.92 55.93
C GLU A 12 -14.73 -42.59 56.56
N LYS A 13 -13.60 -41.87 56.65
CA LYS A 13 -12.38 -42.35 57.32
C LYS A 13 -12.60 -42.55 58.82
N TYR A 14 -13.34 -41.64 59.47
CA TYR A 14 -13.70 -41.74 60.87
C TYR A 14 -14.59 -42.95 61.14
N GLU A 15 -15.65 -43.16 60.36
CA GLU A 15 -16.53 -44.33 60.47
C GLU A 15 -15.78 -45.65 60.25
N LYS A 16 -14.89 -45.70 59.24
CA LYS A 16 -14.00 -46.86 59.02
C LYS A 16 -13.12 -47.12 60.26
N CYS A 17 -12.61 -46.07 60.92
CA CYS A 17 -11.81 -46.21 62.14
C CYS A 17 -12.64 -46.70 63.33
N LEU A 18 -13.88 -46.24 63.51
CA LEU A 18 -14.80 -46.74 64.56
C LEU A 18 -15.16 -48.21 64.37
N GLY A 19 -15.25 -48.70 63.13
CA GLY A 19 -15.45 -50.11 62.83
C GLY A 19 -14.25 -51.00 63.20
N LEU A 20 -13.03 -50.44 63.11
CA LEU A 20 -11.77 -51.15 63.41
C LEU A 20 -11.41 -51.12 64.89
N TYR A 21 -11.61 -49.98 65.56
CA TYR A 21 -11.32 -49.80 66.98
C TYR A 21 -12.59 -49.96 67.80
N ARG A 22 -13.15 -51.18 67.83
CA ARG A 22 -14.49 -51.44 68.40
C ARG A 22 -14.66 -51.03 69.86
N TYR A 23 -13.59 -51.12 70.67
CA TYR A 23 -13.61 -50.70 72.08
C TYR A 23 -13.99 -49.23 72.25
N LEU A 24 -13.71 -48.39 71.24
CA LEU A 24 -14.10 -46.99 71.26
C LEU A 24 -15.61 -46.81 71.24
N GLN A 25 -16.44 -47.81 70.93
CA GLN A 25 -17.90 -47.67 70.95
C GLN A 25 -18.50 -47.71 72.37
N GLU A 26 -17.73 -48.14 73.37
CA GLU A 26 -18.16 -48.17 74.76
C GLU A 26 -18.24 -46.75 75.36
N ASP A 27 -19.21 -46.50 76.25
CA ASP A 27 -19.48 -45.16 76.80
C ASP A 27 -18.27 -44.55 77.53
N GLY A 28 -17.44 -45.38 78.17
CA GLY A 28 -16.22 -44.96 78.87
C GLY A 28 -15.14 -44.33 77.98
N TYR A 29 -15.24 -44.48 76.66
CA TYR A 29 -14.25 -44.01 75.69
C TYR A 29 -14.70 -42.77 74.89
N ALA A 30 -15.74 -42.06 75.33
CA ALA A 30 -16.27 -40.89 74.64
C ALA A 30 -15.19 -39.84 74.26
N HIS A 31 -14.30 -39.51 75.20
CA HIS A 31 -13.22 -38.56 74.93
C HIS A 31 -12.17 -39.12 73.96
N LYS A 32 -11.87 -40.43 73.99
CA LYS A 32 -10.95 -41.03 72.99
C LYS A 32 -11.56 -41.07 71.60
N ARG A 33 -12.89 -41.28 71.48
CA ARG A 33 -13.62 -41.14 70.20
C ARG A 33 -13.50 -39.73 69.64
N GLU A 34 -13.69 -38.71 70.47
CA GLU A 34 -13.53 -37.31 70.07
C GLU A 34 -12.10 -37.03 69.56
N GLN A 35 -11.09 -37.53 70.26
CA GLN A 35 -9.70 -37.38 69.81
C GLN A 35 -9.44 -38.08 68.47
N LEU A 36 -9.99 -39.28 68.26
CA LEU A 36 -9.92 -39.97 66.96
C LEU A 36 -10.58 -39.13 65.86
N TYR A 37 -11.78 -38.59 66.11
CA TYR A 37 -12.49 -37.71 65.18
C TYR A 37 -11.62 -36.52 64.80
N LEU A 38 -11.06 -35.81 65.79
CA LEU A 38 -10.23 -34.63 65.55
C LEU A 38 -8.95 -34.96 64.78
N MET A 39 -8.28 -36.06 65.11
CA MET A 39 -7.09 -36.51 64.37
C MET A 39 -7.40 -36.81 62.91
N VAL A 40 -8.54 -37.46 62.63
CA VAL A 40 -8.96 -37.76 61.26
C VAL A 40 -9.30 -36.51 60.47
N HIS A 41 -10.08 -35.61 61.06
CA HIS A 41 -10.48 -34.35 60.40
C HIS A 41 -9.32 -33.38 60.17
N GLN A 42 -8.31 -33.42 61.03
CA GLN A 42 -7.10 -32.62 60.89
C GLN A 42 -6.09 -33.20 59.88
N GLY A 43 -6.41 -34.35 59.26
CA GLY A 43 -5.58 -34.96 58.24
C GLY A 43 -4.34 -35.67 58.78
N MET A 44 -4.33 -36.05 60.05
CA MET A 44 -3.23 -36.84 60.63
C MET A 44 -3.09 -38.17 59.89
N SER A 45 -1.86 -38.64 59.72
CA SER A 45 -1.56 -39.84 58.97
C SER A 45 -2.15 -41.08 59.64
N GLY A 46 -2.47 -42.07 58.81
CA GLY A 46 -2.95 -43.34 59.29
C GLY A 46 -1.99 -44.08 60.20
N LYS A 47 -0.69 -43.91 59.95
CA LYS A 47 0.36 -44.49 60.80
C LYS A 47 0.31 -43.87 62.19
N PHE A 48 0.17 -42.54 62.27
CA PHE A 48 0.06 -41.82 63.53
C PHE A 48 -1.20 -42.21 64.29
N VAL A 49 -2.38 -42.15 63.66
CA VAL A 49 -3.65 -42.58 64.27
C VAL A 49 -3.57 -44.03 64.77
N LYS A 50 -3.10 -44.97 63.94
CA LYS A 50 -2.98 -46.37 64.32
C LYS A 50 -2.06 -46.59 65.53
N THR A 51 -1.04 -45.75 65.70
CA THR A 51 -0.08 -45.86 66.81
C THR A 51 -0.74 -45.63 68.17
N PHE A 52 -1.81 -44.83 68.24
CA PHE A 52 -2.53 -44.55 69.50
C PHE A 52 -3.74 -45.47 69.72
N PHE A 53 -4.43 -45.88 68.65
CA PHE A 53 -5.75 -46.53 68.78
C PHE A 53 -5.76 -48.05 68.51
N LYS A 54 -4.73 -48.64 67.90
CA LYS A 54 -4.78 -50.06 67.50
C LYS A 54 -4.96 -51.04 68.66
N ASP A 55 -4.22 -50.83 69.75
CA ASP A 55 -4.16 -51.78 70.87
C ASP A 55 -4.49 -51.09 72.21
N ASP A 56 -5.25 -49.98 72.18
CA ASP A 56 -5.44 -49.02 73.28
C ASP A 56 -4.11 -48.63 73.95
N SER A 57 -3.50 -47.52 73.51
CA SER A 57 -2.17 -47.11 73.98
C SER A 57 -2.08 -46.79 75.48
N ASN A 58 -3.17 -46.85 76.24
CA ASN A 58 -3.31 -46.40 77.64
C ASN A 58 -2.95 -44.92 77.87
N ILE A 59 -2.78 -44.15 76.79
CA ILE A 59 -2.54 -42.71 76.86
C ILE A 59 -3.88 -42.03 77.21
N SER A 60 -3.83 -41.05 78.11
CA SER A 60 -5.00 -40.28 78.51
C SER A 60 -5.50 -39.42 77.34
N SER A 61 -6.80 -39.11 77.30
CA SER A 61 -7.34 -38.23 76.24
C SER A 61 -6.72 -36.83 76.27
N THR A 62 -6.28 -36.35 77.44
CA THR A 62 -5.63 -35.05 77.61
C THR A 62 -4.22 -35.05 77.01
N ASP A 63 -3.44 -36.09 77.28
CA ASP A 63 -2.09 -36.21 76.71
C ASP A 63 -2.16 -36.41 75.20
N LEU A 64 -3.16 -37.16 74.74
CA LEU A 64 -3.43 -37.36 73.32
C LEU A 64 -3.79 -36.04 72.62
N ASP A 65 -4.63 -35.20 73.25
CA ASP A 65 -5.00 -33.88 72.73
C ASP A 65 -3.77 -32.96 72.62
N MET A 66 -2.90 -32.96 73.64
CA MET A 66 -1.66 -32.19 73.63
C MET A 66 -0.70 -32.69 72.55
N MET A 67 -0.51 -34.01 72.45
CA MET A 67 0.31 -34.64 71.41
C MET A 67 -0.21 -34.35 70.00
N ARG A 68 -1.54 -34.37 69.78
CA ARG A 68 -2.16 -33.99 68.51
C ARG A 68 -1.87 -32.53 68.16
N CYS A 69 -2.02 -31.61 69.12
CA CYS A 69 -1.72 -30.19 68.89
C CYS A 69 -0.25 -29.95 68.57
N MET A 70 0.67 -30.67 69.23
CA MET A 70 2.11 -30.58 68.92
C MET A 70 2.43 -31.13 67.52
N ALA A 71 1.76 -32.21 67.10
CA ALA A 71 1.96 -32.82 65.78
C ALA A 71 1.54 -31.89 64.64
N LEU A 72 0.49 -31.09 64.83
CA LEU A 72 0.06 -30.08 63.85
C LEU A 72 1.13 -29.01 63.59
N LEU A 73 1.93 -28.69 64.59
CA LEU A 73 2.89 -27.59 64.54
C LEU A 73 4.29 -28.06 64.17
N MET A 74 4.71 -29.23 64.68
CA MET A 74 6.09 -29.71 64.59
C MET A 74 6.22 -31.05 63.84
N GLY A 75 5.11 -31.57 63.34
CA GLY A 75 5.05 -32.85 62.65
C GLY A 75 4.84 -34.04 63.58
N GLU A 76 4.28 -35.11 63.00
CA GLU A 76 3.96 -36.35 63.70
C GLU A 76 5.20 -37.07 64.22
N ASP A 77 6.29 -37.09 63.45
CA ASP A 77 7.53 -37.77 63.83
C ASP A 77 8.14 -37.16 65.10
N PHE A 78 8.15 -35.83 65.22
CA PHE A 78 8.61 -35.14 66.43
C PHE A 78 7.84 -35.63 67.67
N VAL A 79 6.52 -35.79 67.54
CA VAL A 79 5.67 -36.23 68.65
C VAL A 79 5.91 -37.69 69.00
N LEU A 80 6.02 -38.55 67.99
CA LEU A 80 6.32 -39.97 68.18
C LEU A 80 7.68 -40.19 68.84
N GLU A 81 8.69 -39.41 68.44
CA GLU A 81 10.04 -39.52 69.00
C GLU A 81 10.14 -38.99 70.44
N ASN A 82 9.44 -37.90 70.77
CA ASN A 82 9.64 -37.18 72.03
C ASN A 82 8.61 -37.50 73.12
N PHE A 83 7.39 -37.93 72.77
CA PHE A 83 6.28 -38.05 73.72
C PHE A 83 5.55 -39.39 73.71
N TYR A 84 5.56 -40.15 72.61
CA TYR A 84 4.84 -41.42 72.55
C TYR A 84 5.43 -42.45 73.53
N ARG A 85 4.57 -42.98 74.42
CA ARG A 85 4.93 -43.94 75.50
C ARG A 85 6.04 -43.46 76.45
N LYS A 86 6.21 -42.15 76.58
CA LYS A 86 7.11 -41.53 77.54
C LYS A 86 6.27 -40.82 78.60
N GLU A 87 6.71 -40.90 79.85
CA GLU A 87 6.13 -40.06 80.90
C GLU A 87 6.71 -38.65 80.77
N PHE A 88 5.83 -37.65 80.82
CA PHE A 88 6.21 -36.25 80.79
C PHE A 88 5.18 -35.43 81.57
N THR A 89 5.62 -34.30 82.09
CA THR A 89 4.73 -33.28 82.63
C THR A 89 4.36 -32.25 81.55
N PRO A 90 3.23 -31.54 81.69
CA PRO A 90 2.90 -30.44 80.77
C PRO A 90 3.94 -29.33 80.70
N ALA A 91 4.73 -29.14 81.78
CA ALA A 91 5.82 -28.16 81.81
C ALA A 91 7.02 -28.61 80.95
N GLU A 92 7.44 -29.87 81.09
CA GLU A 92 8.52 -30.46 80.27
C GLU A 92 8.13 -30.50 78.79
N ALA A 93 6.89 -30.88 78.48
CA ALA A 93 6.40 -30.88 77.10
C ALA A 93 6.43 -29.48 76.47
N LYS A 94 5.99 -28.45 77.21
CA LYS A 94 6.07 -27.05 76.76
C LYS A 94 7.51 -26.60 76.54
N GLN A 95 8.45 -27.03 77.39
CA GLN A 95 9.86 -26.69 77.24
C GLN A 95 10.44 -27.31 75.97
N ILE A 96 10.31 -28.64 75.80
CA ILE A 96 10.84 -29.36 74.63
C ILE A 96 10.23 -28.81 73.33
N PHE A 97 8.91 -28.55 73.34
CA PHE A 97 8.22 -27.96 72.20
C PHE A 97 8.70 -26.53 71.90
N GLY A 98 8.86 -25.69 72.94
CA GLY A 98 9.32 -24.32 72.81
C GLY A 98 10.75 -24.20 72.29
N GLU A 99 11.66 -25.06 72.78
CA GLU A 99 13.05 -25.13 72.31
C GLU A 99 13.11 -25.47 70.82
N ARG A 100 12.35 -26.50 70.39
CA ARG A 100 12.33 -26.90 68.98
C ARG A 100 11.73 -25.82 68.06
N MET A 101 10.66 -25.15 68.49
CA MET A 101 10.10 -24.00 67.77
C MET A 101 11.12 -22.86 67.60
N ALA A 102 11.91 -22.58 68.65
CA ALA A 102 12.95 -21.57 68.61
C ALA A 102 14.08 -21.94 67.64
N GLU A 103 14.49 -23.22 67.59
CA GLU A 103 15.47 -23.72 66.64
C GLU A 103 15.02 -23.57 65.17
N GLU A 104 13.77 -23.93 64.85
CA GLU A 104 13.24 -23.76 63.50
C GLU A 104 13.16 -22.29 63.07
N ALA A 105 12.74 -21.41 63.99
CA ALA A 105 12.69 -19.98 63.74
C ALA A 105 14.11 -19.40 63.52
N ALA A 106 15.09 -19.86 64.29
CA ALA A 106 16.49 -19.49 64.14
C ALA A 106 17.07 -19.94 62.78
N GLY A 107 16.71 -21.14 62.31
CA GLY A 107 17.15 -21.67 61.03
C GLY A 107 16.63 -20.91 59.80
N LYS A 108 15.40 -20.39 59.85
CA LYS A 108 14.75 -19.67 58.73
C LYS A 108 15.13 -18.18 58.64
N LEU A 109 15.66 -17.60 59.71
CA LEU A 109 16.03 -16.19 59.80
C LEU A 109 17.07 -15.72 58.76
N PRO A 110 18.12 -16.50 58.42
CA PRO A 110 19.07 -16.13 57.37
C PRO A 110 18.44 -16.12 55.97
N GLU A 111 17.66 -17.13 55.60
CA GLU A 111 16.99 -17.22 54.30
C GLU A 111 16.05 -16.03 54.06
N LEU A 112 15.27 -15.67 55.09
CA LEU A 112 14.41 -14.49 55.07
C LEU A 112 15.21 -13.20 54.82
N ARG A 113 16.40 -13.06 55.40
CA ARG A 113 17.25 -11.87 55.19
C ARG A 113 17.80 -11.82 53.77
N GLU A 114 18.23 -12.94 53.21
CA GLU A 114 18.71 -12.98 51.82
C GLU A 114 17.58 -12.65 50.84
N LEU A 115 16.38 -13.21 51.03
CA LEU A 115 15.21 -12.89 50.22
C LEU A 115 14.83 -11.40 50.27
N ILE A 116 14.97 -10.76 51.43
CA ILE A 116 14.74 -9.32 51.56
C ILE A 116 15.76 -8.53 50.73
N ARG A 117 17.05 -8.89 50.81
CA ARG A 117 18.11 -8.22 50.01
C ARG A 117 17.92 -8.42 48.51
N GLU A 118 17.57 -9.63 48.08
CA GLU A 118 17.29 -9.92 46.67
C GLU A 118 16.12 -9.09 46.16
N ARG A 119 15.05 -8.99 46.96
CA ARG A 119 13.90 -8.14 46.62
C ARG A 119 14.30 -6.67 46.50
N GLU A 120 15.09 -6.14 47.44
CA GLU A 120 15.58 -4.76 47.40
C GLU A 120 16.42 -4.50 46.14
N HIS A 121 17.34 -5.42 45.82
CA HIS A 121 18.18 -5.30 44.63
C HIS A 121 17.36 -5.35 43.33
N LEU A 122 16.38 -6.25 43.23
CA LEU A 122 15.47 -6.32 42.09
C LEU A 122 14.63 -5.04 41.95
N GLN A 123 14.24 -4.45 43.06
CA GLN A 123 13.49 -3.21 43.05
C GLN A 123 14.33 -2.02 42.55
N GLU A 124 15.59 -1.91 42.98
CA GLU A 124 16.52 -0.88 42.50
C GLU A 124 16.81 -1.01 41.00
N THR A 125 17.03 -2.23 40.51
CA THR A 125 17.28 -2.48 39.07
C THR A 125 16.07 -2.15 38.22
N PHE A 126 14.86 -2.49 38.68
CA PHE A 126 13.61 -2.12 38.02
C PHE A 126 13.43 -0.60 37.96
N ASP A 127 13.65 0.11 39.08
CA ASP A 127 13.52 1.56 39.14
C ASP A 127 14.49 2.26 38.18
N LEU A 128 15.71 1.73 38.04
CA LEU A 128 16.70 2.25 37.09
C LEU A 128 16.24 2.07 35.63
N GLN A 129 15.75 0.88 35.27
CA GLN A 129 15.20 0.62 33.94
C GLN A 129 14.02 1.53 33.63
N MET A 130 13.12 1.74 34.59
CA MET A 130 11.98 2.64 34.43
C MET A 130 12.41 4.10 34.22
N LYS A 131 13.49 4.54 34.86
CA LYS A 131 14.08 5.87 34.62
C LYS A 131 14.62 6.00 33.19
N PHE A 132 15.34 4.99 32.70
CA PHE A 132 15.86 4.98 31.33
C PHE A 132 14.73 5.05 30.30
N LEU A 133 13.71 4.20 30.44
CA LEU A 133 12.56 4.18 29.53
C LEU A 133 11.77 5.50 29.53
N LYS A 134 11.61 6.13 30.70
CA LYS A 134 10.98 7.47 30.78
C LYS A 134 11.78 8.50 30.00
N LYS A 135 13.11 8.51 30.15
CA LYS A 135 13.99 9.44 29.46
C LYS A 135 13.95 9.24 27.94
N GLU A 136 14.04 8.00 27.45
CA GLU A 136 13.92 7.71 26.02
C GLU A 136 12.56 8.14 25.45
N ARG A 137 11.47 7.91 26.19
CA ARG A 137 10.13 8.36 25.78
C ARG A 137 10.04 9.87 25.67
N GLU A 138 10.63 10.61 26.62
CA GLU A 138 10.66 12.07 26.59
C GLU A 138 11.50 12.61 25.42
N GLU A 139 12.68 12.03 25.17
CA GLU A 139 13.55 12.39 24.04
C GLU A 139 12.87 12.11 22.70
N THR A 140 12.24 10.94 22.58
CA THR A 140 11.47 10.56 21.38
C THR A 140 10.29 11.50 21.17
N GLY A 141 9.55 11.87 22.24
CA GLY A 141 8.44 12.81 22.17
C GLY A 141 8.87 14.19 21.68
N LYS A 142 10.00 14.72 22.19
CA LYS A 142 10.58 15.98 21.71
C LYS A 142 10.95 15.91 20.24
N HIS A 143 11.59 14.83 19.81
CA HIS A 143 12.00 14.65 18.42
C HIS A 143 10.80 14.62 17.46
N TYR A 144 9.72 13.91 17.82
CA TYR A 144 8.49 13.91 17.03
C TYR A 144 7.86 15.31 16.93
N GLN A 145 7.90 16.07 18.02
CA GLN A 145 7.35 17.42 18.04
C GLN A 145 8.15 18.37 17.14
N GLU A 146 9.49 18.31 17.20
CA GLU A 146 10.37 19.07 16.30
C GLU A 146 10.15 18.72 14.82
N LEU A 147 9.96 17.43 14.50
CA LEU A 147 9.65 16.98 13.14
C LEU A 147 8.32 17.55 12.65
N LEU A 148 7.29 17.53 13.50
CA LEU A 148 5.97 18.06 13.17
C LEU A 148 6.01 19.58 12.92
N GLU A 149 6.73 20.32 13.76
CA GLU A 149 6.91 21.77 13.60
C GLU A 149 7.65 22.10 12.29
N ARG A 150 8.74 21.38 11.99
CA ARG A 150 9.46 21.53 10.71
C ARG A 150 8.60 21.22 9.50
N GLU A 151 7.78 20.17 9.56
CA GLU A 151 6.89 19.81 8.46
C GLU A 151 5.84 20.91 8.21
N GLN A 152 5.26 21.46 9.28
CA GLN A 152 4.31 22.57 9.18
C GLN A 152 4.95 23.83 8.60
N GLU A 153 6.17 24.16 9.02
CA GLU A 153 6.92 25.28 8.50
C GLU A 153 7.26 25.10 7.02
N ASN A 154 7.75 23.92 6.62
CA ASN A 154 8.02 23.60 5.22
C ASN A 154 6.76 23.73 4.34
N ARG A 155 5.61 23.23 4.80
CA ARG A 155 4.34 23.39 4.07
C ARG A 155 3.96 24.86 3.90
N ARG A 156 4.20 25.71 4.91
CA ARG A 156 3.95 27.16 4.80
C ARG A 156 4.88 27.79 3.77
N LEU A 157 6.19 27.51 3.85
CA LEU A 157 7.19 28.01 2.91
C LEU A 157 6.90 27.58 1.46
N GLU A 158 6.50 26.32 1.25
CA GLU A 158 6.10 25.81 -0.07
C GLU A 158 4.88 26.55 -0.62
N GLN A 159 3.87 26.81 0.21
CA GLN A 159 2.69 27.57 -0.19
C GLN A 159 3.02 29.02 -0.54
N GLU A 160 3.90 29.67 0.23
CA GLU A 160 4.35 31.04 -0.03
C GLU A 160 5.16 31.12 -1.33
N LEU A 161 6.09 30.19 -1.54
CA LEU A 161 6.86 30.10 -2.77
C LEU A 161 5.98 29.86 -4.00
N LEU A 162 4.95 29.01 -3.87
CA LEU A 162 4.00 28.75 -4.95
C LEU A 162 3.19 30.01 -5.29
N ARG A 163 2.72 30.75 -4.27
CA ARG A 163 2.01 32.02 -4.48
C ARG A 163 2.89 33.06 -5.17
N ALA A 164 4.13 33.22 -4.70
CA ALA A 164 5.08 34.16 -5.31
C ALA A 164 5.36 33.83 -6.79
N ARG A 165 5.51 32.54 -7.13
CA ARG A 165 5.67 32.11 -8.53
C ARG A 165 4.44 32.41 -9.38
N MET A 166 3.25 32.10 -8.87
CA MET A 166 1.98 32.39 -9.54
C MET A 166 1.80 33.89 -9.79
N GLU A 167 2.13 34.72 -8.81
CA GLU A 167 2.07 36.19 -8.93
C GLU A 167 3.05 36.70 -9.98
N GLN A 168 4.28 36.18 -10.00
CA GLN A 168 5.28 36.54 -11.00
C GLN A 168 4.86 36.13 -12.41
N GLU A 169 4.33 34.91 -12.57
CA GLU A 169 3.84 34.40 -13.86
C GLU A 169 2.64 35.20 -14.35
N ASN A 170 1.68 35.50 -13.47
CA ASN A 170 0.54 36.35 -13.81
C ASN A 170 0.97 37.76 -14.23
N ALA A 171 1.97 38.35 -13.57
CA ALA A 171 2.51 39.65 -13.95
C ALA A 171 3.19 39.61 -15.34
N ALA A 172 3.96 38.55 -15.62
CA ALA A 172 4.60 38.36 -16.92
C ALA A 172 3.56 38.19 -18.04
N LEU A 173 2.56 37.33 -17.83
CA LEU A 173 1.45 37.12 -18.77
C LEU A 173 0.62 38.39 -19.00
N ALA A 174 0.41 39.20 -17.96
CA ALA A 174 -0.27 40.49 -18.10
C ALA A 174 0.52 41.47 -18.98
N SER A 175 1.84 41.52 -18.82
CA SER A 175 2.71 42.36 -19.65
C SER A 175 2.76 41.87 -21.10
N GLU A 176 2.88 40.56 -21.33
CA GLU A 176 2.86 39.97 -22.68
C GLU A 176 1.51 40.24 -23.36
N LYS A 177 0.40 40.09 -22.63
CA LYS A 177 -0.94 40.41 -23.14
C LYS A 177 -1.04 41.87 -23.58
N GLU A 178 -0.51 42.81 -22.79
CA GLU A 178 -0.51 44.23 -23.14
C GLU A 178 0.32 44.51 -24.39
N GLN A 179 1.51 43.89 -24.51
CA GLN A 179 2.35 44.00 -25.71
C GLN A 179 1.62 43.49 -26.96
N VAL A 180 1.06 42.28 -26.91
CA VAL A 180 0.29 41.69 -28.01
C VAL A 180 -0.94 42.52 -28.37
N GLN A 181 -1.61 43.12 -27.39
CA GLN A 181 -2.73 44.04 -27.65
C GLN A 181 -2.26 45.29 -28.38
N SER A 182 -1.14 45.89 -27.96
CA SER A 182 -0.57 47.08 -28.61
C SER A 182 -0.12 46.81 -30.05
N GLU A 183 0.49 45.66 -30.31
CA GLU A 183 0.89 45.21 -31.65
C GLU A 183 -0.32 44.96 -32.54
N ASN A 184 -1.35 44.30 -32.01
CA ASN A 184 -2.61 44.10 -32.74
C ASN A 184 -3.26 45.43 -33.13
N MET A 185 -3.26 46.44 -32.24
CA MET A 185 -3.77 47.76 -32.59
C MET A 185 -2.97 48.39 -33.74
N ARG A 186 -1.64 48.37 -33.67
CA ARG A 186 -0.77 48.90 -34.74
C ARG A 186 -0.97 48.19 -36.07
N LEU A 187 -1.04 46.86 -36.05
CA LEU A 187 -1.29 46.06 -37.26
C LEU A 187 -2.67 46.35 -37.84
N ASN A 188 -3.68 46.53 -37.00
CA ASN A 188 -5.02 46.86 -37.44
C ASN A 188 -5.09 48.25 -38.08
N GLU A 189 -4.41 49.25 -37.50
CA GLU A 189 -4.24 50.59 -38.11
C GLU A 189 -3.56 50.51 -39.48
N SER A 190 -2.46 49.76 -39.57
CA SER A 190 -1.76 49.55 -40.85
C SER A 190 -2.65 48.83 -41.88
N LEU A 191 -3.43 47.83 -41.47
CA LEU A 191 -4.40 47.17 -42.34
C LEU A 191 -5.48 48.14 -42.85
N GLN A 192 -5.97 49.05 -41.99
CA GLN A 192 -6.92 50.08 -42.42
C GLN A 192 -6.32 51.02 -43.46
N GLN A 193 -5.09 51.47 -43.26
CA GLN A 193 -4.37 52.31 -44.23
C GLN A 193 -4.21 51.60 -45.57
N ILE A 194 -3.73 50.35 -45.59
CA ILE A 194 -3.60 49.55 -46.81
C ILE A 194 -4.97 49.36 -47.50
N GLN A 195 -6.04 49.18 -46.74
CA GLN A 195 -7.39 49.08 -47.30
C GLN A 195 -7.89 50.39 -47.93
N GLU A 196 -7.52 51.54 -47.37
CA GLU A 196 -7.82 52.86 -47.93
C GLU A 196 -7.00 53.12 -49.20
N GLU A 197 -5.70 52.87 -49.17
CA GLU A 197 -4.83 52.95 -50.35
C GLU A 197 -5.33 52.04 -51.47
N ARG A 198 -5.70 50.80 -51.14
CA ARG A 198 -6.30 49.88 -52.11
C ARG A 198 -7.59 50.44 -52.71
N ARG A 199 -8.45 51.08 -51.90
CA ARG A 199 -9.68 51.73 -52.39
C ARG A 199 -9.36 52.87 -53.35
N GLN A 200 -8.40 53.72 -53.01
CA GLN A 200 -7.94 54.82 -53.88
C GLN A 200 -7.36 54.29 -55.19
N LEU A 201 -6.48 53.28 -55.15
CA LEU A 201 -5.91 52.66 -56.33
C LEU A 201 -6.97 52.02 -57.24
N LEU A 202 -7.99 51.37 -56.66
CA LEU A 202 -9.11 50.83 -57.42
C LEU A 202 -9.91 51.92 -58.12
N GLN A 203 -10.15 53.06 -57.46
CA GLN A 203 -10.79 54.23 -58.05
C GLN A 203 -9.95 54.77 -59.22
N MET A 204 -8.65 55.03 -59.01
CA MET A 204 -7.75 55.46 -60.07
C MET A 204 -7.72 54.47 -61.25
N CYS A 205 -7.65 53.17 -60.97
CA CYS A 205 -7.68 52.14 -62.02
C CYS A 205 -9.01 52.16 -62.79
N SER A 206 -10.14 52.42 -62.11
CA SER A 206 -11.45 52.55 -62.75
C SER A 206 -11.54 53.79 -63.66
N GLU A 207 -10.95 54.91 -63.22
CA GLU A 207 -10.88 56.15 -63.99
C GLU A 207 -9.97 56.01 -65.20
N LEU A 208 -8.78 55.42 -65.02
CA LEU A 208 -7.87 55.09 -66.10
C LEU A 208 -8.52 54.12 -67.09
N LYS A 209 -9.26 53.11 -66.62
CA LYS A 209 -10.05 52.23 -67.51
C LYS A 209 -11.14 52.98 -68.26
N ARG A 210 -11.81 53.95 -67.63
CA ARG A 210 -12.79 54.82 -68.28
C ARG A 210 -12.12 55.66 -69.37
N GLN A 211 -11.02 56.34 -69.05
CA GLN A 211 -10.21 57.10 -70.01
C GLN A 211 -9.70 56.21 -71.15
N LEU A 212 -9.25 54.98 -70.85
CA LEU A 212 -8.78 54.04 -71.86
C LEU A 212 -9.94 53.52 -72.74
N ARG A 213 -11.15 53.38 -72.21
CA ARG A 213 -12.37 53.06 -72.99
C ARG A 213 -12.79 54.23 -73.88
N GLU A 214 -12.72 55.46 -73.36
CA GLU A 214 -12.96 56.69 -74.12
C GLU A 214 -11.93 56.84 -75.25
N SER A 215 -10.64 56.57 -74.99
CA SER A 215 -9.56 56.52 -75.99
C SER A 215 -9.64 55.31 -76.93
N ARG A 216 -10.31 54.22 -76.53
CA ARG A 216 -10.59 53.04 -77.37
C ARG A 216 -11.93 53.10 -78.10
N CYS A 217 -12.64 54.22 -78.05
CA CYS A 217 -13.82 54.50 -78.89
C CYS A 217 -13.40 54.78 -80.35
N GLY A 218 -12.55 53.91 -80.89
CA GLY A 218 -11.91 54.05 -82.20
C GLY A 218 -11.14 52.81 -82.69
N GLN A 219 -11.31 51.63 -82.07
CA GLN A 219 -10.79 50.37 -82.64
C GLN A 219 -11.73 49.19 -82.31
N ASP A 220 -12.85 49.12 -83.04
CA ASP A 220 -13.47 47.84 -83.37
C ASP A 220 -12.91 47.40 -84.72
N ASN A 221 -12.15 46.31 -84.71
CA ASN A 221 -12.06 45.29 -85.78
C ASN A 221 -10.88 44.36 -85.48
N MET A 222 -11.17 43.17 -84.94
CA MET A 222 -10.24 42.04 -84.92
C MET A 222 -10.90 40.84 -85.62
N PRO A 223 -10.26 40.25 -86.66
CA PRO A 223 -10.87 39.19 -87.49
C PRO A 223 -11.09 37.85 -86.75
N PRO A 224 -11.99 36.97 -87.26
CA PRO A 224 -12.50 35.79 -86.53
C PRO A 224 -11.49 34.63 -86.34
N GLU A 225 -10.36 34.64 -87.04
CA GLU A 225 -9.49 33.46 -87.18
C GLU A 225 -8.63 33.14 -85.93
N ARG A 226 -8.49 34.08 -84.99
CA ARG A 226 -7.81 33.82 -83.70
C ARG A 226 -8.73 33.21 -82.61
N ARG A 227 -10.05 33.11 -82.84
CA ARG A 227 -11.00 32.63 -81.84
C ARG A 227 -10.87 31.13 -81.55
N TYR A 228 -10.52 30.32 -82.56
CA TYR A 228 -10.40 28.86 -82.41
C TYR A 228 -9.12 28.44 -81.65
N GLY A 229 -8.01 29.16 -81.84
CA GLY A 229 -6.76 28.91 -81.09
C GLY A 229 -6.87 29.26 -79.60
N ILE A 230 -7.57 30.35 -79.28
CA ILE A 230 -7.83 30.77 -77.89
C ILE A 230 -8.79 29.80 -77.19
N LEU A 231 -9.82 29.30 -77.90
CA LEU A 231 -10.75 28.32 -77.34
C LEU A 231 -10.05 26.98 -77.05
N GLN A 232 -9.19 26.49 -77.94
CA GLN A 232 -8.41 25.27 -77.69
C GLN A 232 -7.39 25.45 -76.55
N GLN A 233 -6.71 26.60 -76.48
CA GLN A 233 -5.83 26.91 -75.33
C GLN A 233 -6.62 27.00 -74.02
N TRP A 234 -7.82 27.57 -74.04
CA TRP A 234 -8.68 27.66 -72.86
C TRP A 234 -9.21 26.29 -72.42
N LEU A 235 -9.60 25.42 -73.36
CA LEU A 235 -10.01 24.04 -73.08
C LEU A 235 -8.87 23.22 -72.48
N ARG A 236 -7.65 23.30 -73.06
CA ARG A 236 -6.46 22.64 -72.49
C ARG A 236 -6.11 23.19 -71.11
N ALA A 237 -6.13 24.51 -70.92
CA ALA A 237 -5.85 25.13 -69.62
C ALA A 237 -6.87 24.72 -68.54
N ASN A 238 -8.15 24.57 -68.90
CA ASN A 238 -9.17 24.08 -67.99
C ASN A 238 -9.03 22.59 -67.68
N GLN A 239 -8.62 21.79 -68.67
CA GLN A 239 -8.33 20.37 -68.47
C GLN A 239 -7.15 20.19 -67.49
N CYS A 240 -6.02 20.89 -67.70
CA CYS A 240 -4.89 20.85 -66.77
C CYS A 240 -5.25 21.36 -65.36
N ARG A 241 -6.15 22.35 -65.25
CA ARG A 241 -6.65 22.82 -63.95
C ARG A 241 -7.49 21.76 -63.23
N ARG A 242 -8.31 21.01 -63.97
CA ARG A 242 -9.12 19.91 -63.41
C ARG A 242 -8.23 18.76 -62.94
N GLU A 243 -7.28 18.33 -63.75
CA GLU A 243 -6.32 17.28 -63.40
C GLU A 243 -5.48 17.66 -62.17
N LYS A 244 -4.98 18.90 -62.12
CA LYS A 244 -4.24 19.40 -60.95
C LYS A 244 -5.10 19.44 -59.69
N LYS A 245 -6.39 19.79 -59.82
CA LYS A 245 -7.33 19.77 -58.69
C LYS A 245 -7.58 18.34 -58.21
N GLN A 246 -7.87 17.41 -59.12
CA GLN A 246 -8.08 15.99 -58.80
C GLN A 246 -6.86 15.38 -58.10
N LYS A 247 -5.65 15.63 -58.61
CA LYS A 247 -4.40 15.18 -57.99
C LYS A 247 -4.22 15.75 -56.57
N ASN A 248 -4.48 17.04 -56.37
CA ASN A 248 -4.39 17.66 -55.03
C ASN A 248 -5.44 17.12 -54.05
N ASP A 249 -6.66 16.85 -54.53
CA ASP A 249 -7.73 16.30 -53.70
C ASP A 249 -7.41 14.84 -53.30
N PHE A 250 -6.86 14.04 -54.21
CA PHE A 250 -6.35 12.69 -53.92
C PHE A 250 -5.23 12.70 -52.87
N VAL A 251 -4.20 13.54 -53.04
CA VAL A 251 -3.08 13.64 -52.09
C VAL A 251 -3.55 14.06 -50.69
N LYS A 252 -4.53 14.97 -50.60
CA LYS A 252 -5.12 15.34 -49.30
C LYS A 252 -5.82 14.17 -48.61
N GLN A 253 -6.54 13.34 -49.38
CA GLN A 253 -7.20 12.14 -48.84
C GLN A 253 -6.17 11.14 -48.31
N VAL A 254 -5.09 10.90 -49.05
CA VAL A 254 -4.00 9.99 -48.65
C VAL A 254 -3.30 10.48 -47.37
N ILE A 255 -2.94 11.76 -47.29
CA ILE A 255 -2.27 12.34 -46.09
C ILE A 255 -3.19 12.31 -44.87
N SER A 256 -4.50 12.47 -45.06
CA SER A 256 -5.47 12.49 -43.98
C SER A 256 -5.88 11.08 -43.50
N ASN A 257 -5.43 10.02 -44.19
CA ASN A 257 -5.76 8.64 -43.84
C ASN A 257 -4.73 8.08 -42.82
N PRO A 258 -5.17 7.71 -41.60
CA PRO A 258 -4.28 7.22 -40.54
C PRO A 258 -3.71 5.82 -40.83
N ALA A 259 -4.17 5.13 -41.87
CA ALA A 259 -3.64 3.82 -42.27
C ALA A 259 -2.23 3.90 -42.89
N PHE A 260 -1.77 5.09 -43.29
CA PHE A 260 -0.41 5.28 -43.83
C PHE A 260 0.59 5.59 -42.71
N SER A 261 1.72 4.91 -42.74
CA SER A 261 2.86 5.19 -41.88
C SER A 261 3.56 6.49 -42.29
N LYS A 262 4.32 7.07 -41.36
CA LYS A 262 5.08 8.30 -41.62
C LYS A 262 6.08 8.15 -42.78
N GLU A 263 6.72 6.98 -42.88
CA GLU A 263 7.68 6.67 -43.94
C GLU A 263 7.00 6.54 -45.31
N GLN A 264 5.80 5.94 -45.37
CA GLN A 264 5.00 5.88 -46.60
C GLN A 264 4.60 7.28 -47.07
N LEU A 265 4.17 8.16 -46.14
CA LEU A 265 3.80 9.54 -46.47
C LEU A 265 4.98 10.36 -47.03
N GLU A 266 6.20 10.15 -46.52
CA GLU A 266 7.41 10.79 -47.04
C GLU A 266 7.73 10.37 -48.48
N VAL A 267 7.59 9.08 -48.80
CA VAL A 267 7.76 8.56 -50.17
C VAL A 267 6.69 9.14 -51.10
N ILE A 268 5.43 9.18 -50.66
CA ILE A 268 4.31 9.72 -51.43
C ILE A 268 4.49 11.21 -51.72
N LEU A 269 4.90 12.01 -50.73
CA LEU A 269 5.19 13.43 -50.94
C LEU A 269 6.32 13.65 -51.94
N ARG A 270 7.34 12.79 -51.91
CA ARG A 270 8.44 12.83 -52.90
C ARG A 270 7.94 12.54 -54.31
N MET A 271 7.14 11.49 -54.50
CA MET A 271 6.53 11.16 -55.80
C MET A 271 5.66 12.29 -56.36
N VAL A 272 4.92 12.98 -55.49
CA VAL A 272 4.08 14.14 -55.88
C VAL A 272 4.95 15.31 -56.33
N GLN A 273 6.02 15.62 -55.59
CA GLN A 273 6.98 16.69 -55.93
C GLN A 273 7.70 16.41 -57.25
N GLU A 274 8.05 15.15 -57.50
CA GLU A 274 8.70 14.69 -58.73
C GLU A 274 7.76 14.67 -59.94
N GLY A 275 6.48 15.00 -59.77
CA GLY A 275 5.55 15.18 -60.87
C GLY A 275 4.83 13.91 -61.33
N MET A 276 4.81 12.85 -60.51
CA MET A 276 4.17 11.57 -60.88
C MET A 276 2.68 11.74 -61.29
N PRO A 277 2.21 11.13 -62.39
CA PRO A 277 0.81 11.21 -62.84
C PRO A 277 -0.17 10.66 -61.80
N LEU A 278 -1.41 11.15 -61.79
CA LEU A 278 -2.44 10.73 -60.84
C LEU A 278 -2.71 9.22 -60.89
N GLU A 279 -2.81 8.65 -62.10
CA GLU A 279 -3.06 7.22 -62.33
C GLU A 279 -2.00 6.32 -61.69
N ARG A 280 -0.74 6.76 -61.68
CA ARG A 280 0.36 6.02 -61.06
C ARG A 280 0.36 6.18 -59.54
N LEU A 281 0.01 7.36 -59.05
CA LEU A 281 -0.16 7.59 -57.61
C LEU A 281 -1.30 6.71 -57.05
N GLU A 282 -2.41 6.56 -57.76
CA GLU A 282 -3.51 5.67 -57.36
C GLU A 282 -3.08 4.20 -57.29
N GLN A 283 -2.19 3.75 -58.18
CA GLN A 283 -1.68 2.37 -58.20
C GLN A 283 -0.67 2.08 -57.07
N ILE A 284 0.12 3.07 -56.65
CA ILE A 284 1.21 2.89 -55.68
C ILE A 284 0.76 3.20 -54.24
N CYS A 285 -0.16 4.15 -54.04
CA CYS A 285 -0.57 4.63 -52.72
C CYS A 285 -1.58 3.68 -52.05
N VAL A 286 -1.13 2.46 -51.72
CA VAL A 286 -1.91 1.44 -50.99
C VAL A 286 -1.35 1.31 -49.57
N PRO A 287 -2.16 1.45 -48.50
CA PRO A 287 -1.68 1.39 -47.11
C PRO A 287 -0.93 0.10 -46.73
N GLU A 288 -1.34 -1.01 -47.35
CA GLU A 288 -0.80 -2.36 -47.13
C GLU A 288 0.61 -2.55 -47.73
N LEU A 289 1.04 -1.66 -48.61
CA LEU A 289 2.32 -1.77 -49.31
C LEU A 289 3.44 -1.10 -48.52
N ALA A 290 4.51 -1.82 -48.18
CA ALA A 290 5.66 -1.23 -47.46
C ALA A 290 6.29 -0.04 -48.22
N ALA A 291 6.85 0.94 -47.49
CA ALA A 291 7.43 2.16 -48.07
C ALA A 291 8.60 1.88 -49.05
N GLU A 292 9.38 0.83 -48.79
CA GLU A 292 10.45 0.36 -49.68
C GLU A 292 9.88 -0.13 -51.03
N ASN A 293 8.78 -0.88 -51.00
CA ASN A 293 8.10 -1.37 -52.20
C ASN A 293 7.45 -0.22 -52.98
N MET A 294 6.88 0.78 -52.29
CA MET A 294 6.39 2.01 -52.94
C MET A 294 7.52 2.72 -53.68
N SER A 295 8.71 2.80 -53.08
CA SER A 295 9.89 3.44 -53.69
C SER A 295 10.39 2.66 -54.91
N LEU A 296 10.41 1.32 -54.84
CA LEU A 296 10.77 0.46 -55.96
C LEU A 296 9.79 0.57 -57.13
N LEU A 297 8.48 0.60 -56.86
CA LEU A 297 7.47 0.82 -57.89
C LEU A 297 7.59 2.22 -58.51
N ALA A 298 7.86 3.25 -57.71
CA ALA A 298 8.10 4.60 -58.20
C ALA A 298 9.28 4.65 -59.17
N GLU A 299 10.38 3.96 -58.86
CA GLU A 299 11.53 3.84 -59.75
C GLU A 299 11.23 3.01 -61.01
N TYR A 300 10.46 1.93 -60.87
CA TYR A 300 10.05 1.11 -62.00
C TYR A 300 9.23 1.92 -63.02
N PHE A 301 8.19 2.61 -62.55
CA PHE A 301 7.38 3.47 -63.43
C PHE A 301 8.17 4.65 -64.00
N ARG A 302 9.20 5.12 -63.30
CA ARG A 302 10.09 6.15 -63.82
C ARG A 302 10.99 5.63 -64.95
N ARG A 303 11.46 4.38 -64.87
CA ARG A 303 12.39 3.78 -65.85
C ARG A 303 11.70 3.18 -67.07
N TYR A 304 10.48 2.65 -66.92
CA TYR A 304 9.78 1.88 -67.96
C TYR A 304 8.39 2.44 -68.31
N GLY A 305 8.09 3.66 -67.86
CA GLY A 305 6.74 4.24 -67.82
C GLY A 305 6.02 4.48 -69.14
N ASP A 306 6.64 4.21 -70.29
CA ASP A 306 6.05 4.37 -71.63
C ASP A 306 5.99 3.06 -72.46
N ASP A 307 6.38 1.90 -71.91
CA ASP A 307 6.31 0.61 -72.65
C ASP A 307 4.98 -0.13 -72.37
N GLU A 308 3.90 0.30 -73.02
CA GLU A 308 2.61 -0.42 -73.06
C GLU A 308 2.64 -1.71 -73.92
N GLU A 309 3.80 -2.27 -74.27
CA GLU A 309 3.90 -3.37 -75.23
C GLU A 309 4.03 -4.79 -74.63
N TYR A 310 4.11 -4.95 -73.30
CA TYR A 310 4.40 -6.26 -72.68
C TYR A 310 3.31 -6.91 -71.81
N MET A 311 2.09 -6.38 -71.78
CA MET A 311 0.97 -7.01 -71.04
C MET A 311 -0.15 -7.59 -71.92
N ASN A 312 -0.02 -7.55 -73.25
CA ASN A 312 -0.98 -8.15 -74.20
C ASN A 312 -0.43 -9.41 -74.93
N LYS A 313 0.26 -10.28 -74.20
CA LYS A 313 0.56 -11.66 -74.65
C LYS A 313 0.23 -12.63 -73.53
N GLY A 314 -1.05 -12.95 -73.39
CA GLY A 314 -1.51 -13.88 -72.36
C GLY A 314 -2.95 -14.38 -72.50
N THR A 315 -3.67 -14.01 -73.57
CA THR A 315 -5.05 -14.47 -73.81
C THR A 315 -5.37 -14.57 -75.30
N GLU A 316 -4.54 -15.32 -76.04
CA GLU A 316 -4.97 -15.99 -77.27
C GLU A 316 -4.67 -17.47 -77.12
N GLU A 317 -5.57 -18.21 -76.48
CA GLU A 317 -5.79 -19.64 -76.71
C GLU A 317 -7.05 -20.08 -75.97
N LYS A 318 -8.16 -20.10 -76.74
CA LYS A 318 -9.39 -20.90 -76.61
C LYS A 318 -10.60 -20.08 -77.01
N ASN A 319 -10.82 -20.03 -78.31
CA ASN A 319 -12.13 -20.24 -78.93
C ASN A 319 -11.93 -20.22 -80.45
N ASN A 320 -11.69 -21.41 -81.03
CA ASN A 320 -12.25 -21.88 -82.30
C ASN A 320 -11.55 -23.19 -82.70
N GLY A 321 -12.31 -24.30 -82.67
CA GLY A 321 -11.89 -25.60 -83.21
C GLY A 321 -11.63 -26.65 -82.14
#